data_AF-A0A2D7ATA6-F1
#
_entry.id   AF-A0A2D7ATA6-F1
#
_cell.length_a   1.000
_cell.length_b   1.000
_cell.length_c   1.000
_cell.angle_alpha   90.00
_cell.angle_beta   90.00
_cell.angle_gamma   90.00
#
_symmetry.space_group_name_H-M   'P 1'
#
loop_
_entity.id
_entity.type
_entity.pdbx_description
1 polymer ?
#
loop_
_entity_poly.entity_id
_entity_poly.type
_entity_poly.pdbx_seq_one_letter_code
_entity_poly.pdbx_strand_id
1 'polypeptide(L)'
;MIIMNDWLGLHDFIYYRTREATNWLFEGTFLESSSNDIAFFVYALSTCLITFAGIMLSMFMILWIERKFYARVNDRRGATTALRSLWVGENGVTAGEWWNMIPYGLGKPVGTLNKWLNKVAGNAGHTHEMVNRVGNRSWYGVTIFPGFFQNIADGMKFLTKEHMVPSRADKVIFELAPFLVISSTIMILGMIPLSSGIYGANPELSVLFAFAIFGIAPLGVFFAGWSSNNKYTLLGGIRSAAQLTAYEIPLLLSILGVCIMAGSFNFLEIVHFQHSSGTWLFFLMPLGGVLFLVSMIAEVERIPFDMPEAEAELVEGWWTEYGGMRFGLLFAAEYMRVYAASILFAHFFLGGWHAPFAGSIGSIPYLGDVWLAIPGIIWTLLKAWFIFTVVFVWARTALPRIRTDQILEFGWRMLLPLAVLQVVLSIVYRLYFFDVSTLSDTVAGGWSWDLTIQGFTIPWGLPLVTTMFWLAAFMVMMKDENIEEDEERMYHTRTMTPAGTHTAGKE
;
A
#
# COMPACT_ATOMS: atom_id res chain seq x y z
N MET A 1 -24.52 8.31 19.72
CA MET A 1 -23.21 8.83 20.19
C MET A 1 -22.48 7.78 21.04
N ILE A 2 -22.27 6.58 20.48
CA ILE A 2 -21.28 5.61 20.95
C ILE A 2 -20.54 5.19 19.67
N ILE A 3 -19.99 6.19 18.98
CA ILE A 3 -18.88 5.93 18.05
C ILE A 3 -17.80 5.35 18.95
N MET A 4 -17.26 4.17 18.62
CA MET A 4 -16.14 3.55 19.32
C MET A 4 -15.18 4.65 19.79
N ASN A 5 -15.28 5.01 21.07
CA ASN A 5 -14.31 5.88 21.70
C ASN A 5 -13.06 5.04 21.68
N ASP A 6 -12.19 5.33 20.71
CA ASP A 6 -10.82 4.87 20.75
C ASP A 6 -10.34 5.25 22.15
N TRP A 7 -10.07 4.24 22.99
CA TRP A 7 -9.65 4.41 24.38
C TRP A 7 -8.46 5.37 24.53
N LEU A 8 -7.78 5.67 23.41
CA LEU A 8 -6.63 6.53 23.34
C LEU A 8 -6.96 8.02 23.18
N GLY A 9 -8.14 8.43 22.69
CA GLY A 9 -8.54 9.85 22.57
C GLY A 9 -7.40 10.79 22.15
N LEU A 10 -6.47 10.28 21.32
CA LEU A 10 -5.09 10.76 21.31
C LEU A 10 -5.02 12.17 20.77
N HIS A 11 -5.83 12.41 19.74
CA HIS A 11 -6.05 13.72 19.15
C HIS A 11 -6.55 14.74 20.18
N ASP A 12 -7.59 14.43 20.94
CA ASP A 12 -8.15 15.35 21.95
C ASP A 12 -7.17 15.54 23.11
N PHE A 13 -6.51 14.46 23.55
CA PHE A 13 -5.48 14.50 24.57
C PHE A 13 -4.32 15.43 24.18
N ILE A 14 -3.79 15.28 22.95
CA ILE A 14 -2.72 16.14 22.43
C ILE A 14 -3.23 17.58 22.33
N TYR A 15 -4.45 17.80 21.83
CA TYR A 15 -5.05 19.14 21.72
C TYR A 15 -5.13 19.85 23.08
N TYR A 16 -5.70 19.20 24.09
CA TYR A 16 -5.83 19.81 25.42
C TYR A 16 -4.46 20.05 26.08
N ARG A 17 -3.53 19.10 25.98
CA ARG A 17 -2.19 19.23 26.57
C ARG A 17 -1.34 20.30 25.91
N THR A 18 -1.36 20.38 24.58
CA THR A 18 -0.61 21.41 23.85
C THR A 18 -1.18 22.79 24.14
N ARG A 19 -2.51 22.94 24.21
CA ARG A 19 -3.15 24.20 24.57
C ARG A 19 -2.84 24.63 26.01
N GLU A 20 -2.92 23.70 26.97
CA GLU A 20 -2.56 23.95 28.38
C GLU A 20 -1.09 24.39 28.50
N ALA A 21 -0.17 23.66 27.87
CA ALA A 21 1.25 23.97 27.89
C ALA A 21 1.58 25.31 27.22
N THR A 22 0.95 25.61 26.07
CA THR A 22 1.19 26.85 25.33
C THR A 22 0.68 28.06 26.10
N ASN A 23 -0.52 27.95 26.69
CA ASN A 23 -1.08 29.02 27.53
C ASN A 23 -0.22 29.27 28.77
N TRP A 24 0.22 28.22 29.47
CA TRP A 24 1.11 28.36 30.62
C TRP A 24 2.46 29.01 30.25
N LEU A 25 2.99 28.72 29.07
CA LEU A 25 4.31 29.18 28.64
C LEU A 25 4.31 30.63 28.15
N PHE A 26 3.18 31.11 27.59
CA PHE A 26 3.06 32.45 27.03
C PHE A 26 2.23 33.43 27.90
N GLU A 27 1.71 33.00 29.04
CA GLU A 27 1.01 33.86 30.01
C GLU A 27 1.91 35.03 30.45
N GLY A 28 1.45 36.27 30.25
CA GLY A 28 2.20 37.48 30.62
C GLY A 28 3.32 37.87 29.64
N THR A 29 3.43 37.21 28.49
CA THR A 29 4.39 37.55 27.43
C THR A 29 3.73 38.32 26.28
N PHE A 30 4.53 38.97 25.42
CA PHE A 30 4.00 39.65 24.23
C PHE A 30 3.29 38.72 23.22
N LEU A 31 3.54 37.41 23.31
CA LEU A 31 2.97 36.38 22.44
C LEU A 31 1.64 35.81 22.94
N GLU A 32 1.13 36.28 24.09
CA GLU A 32 -0.14 35.80 24.66
C GLU A 32 -1.30 35.92 23.66
N SER A 33 -1.33 37.00 22.87
CA SER A 33 -2.33 37.22 21.81
C SER A 33 -2.28 36.16 20.68
N SER A 34 -1.13 35.53 20.44
CA SER A 34 -0.91 34.49 19.43
C SER A 34 -0.86 33.08 20.00
N SER A 35 -1.08 32.91 21.31
CA SER A 35 -0.96 31.63 22.02
C SER A 35 -1.84 30.52 21.39
N ASN A 36 -3.08 30.85 21.02
CA ASN A 36 -3.99 29.87 20.42
C ASN A 36 -3.54 29.39 19.03
N ASP A 37 -3.00 30.27 18.20
CA ASP A 37 -2.53 29.91 16.85
C ASP A 37 -1.26 29.06 16.92
N ILE A 38 -0.35 29.40 17.85
CA ILE A 38 0.84 28.61 18.13
C ILE A 38 0.44 27.23 18.68
N ALA A 39 -0.52 27.18 19.60
CA ALA A 39 -1.03 25.93 20.15
C ALA A 39 -1.61 25.05 19.04
N PHE A 40 -2.41 25.61 18.13
CA PHE A 40 -2.95 24.89 16.98
C PHE A 40 -1.86 24.35 16.06
N PHE A 41 -0.83 25.16 15.75
CA PHE A 41 0.29 24.73 14.91
C PHE A 41 1.07 23.58 15.54
N VAL A 42 1.44 23.70 16.83
CA VAL A 42 2.20 22.67 17.56
C VAL A 42 1.39 21.38 17.66
N TYR A 43 0.10 21.50 17.97
CA TYR A 43 -0.85 20.40 17.98
C TYR A 43 -0.90 19.68 16.63
N ALA A 44 -1.18 20.38 15.53
CA ALA A 44 -1.30 19.79 14.20
C ALA A 44 0.01 19.14 13.73
N LEU A 45 1.15 19.76 14.05
CA LEU A 45 2.46 19.19 13.76
C LEU A 45 2.71 17.91 14.58
N SER A 46 2.36 17.90 15.86
CA SER A 46 2.54 16.74 16.73
C SER A 46 1.64 15.56 16.35
N THR A 47 0.37 15.78 16.02
CA THR A 47 -0.56 14.73 15.57
C THR A 47 -0.12 14.14 14.24
N CYS A 48 0.33 14.99 13.31
CA CYS A 48 0.88 14.56 12.03
C CYS A 48 2.15 13.70 12.23
N LEU A 49 3.11 14.16 13.04
CA LEU A 49 4.34 13.41 13.33
C LEU A 49 4.08 12.08 14.03
N ILE A 50 3.15 12.03 14.99
CA ILE A 50 2.81 10.79 15.70
C ILE A 50 2.11 9.81 14.75
N THR A 51 1.16 10.28 13.96
CA THR A 51 0.46 9.45 12.97
C THR A 51 1.45 8.91 11.93
N PHE A 52 2.29 9.78 11.37
CA PHE A 52 3.33 9.40 10.42
C PHE A 52 4.33 8.41 11.04
N ALA A 53 4.80 8.64 12.27
CA ALA A 53 5.70 7.72 12.97
C ALA A 53 5.04 6.35 13.20
N GLY A 54 3.75 6.31 13.55
CA GLY A 54 2.98 5.06 13.67
C GLY A 54 2.92 4.28 12.36
N ILE A 55 2.59 4.96 11.25
CA ILE A 55 2.62 4.38 9.90
C ILE A 55 4.02 3.86 9.57
N MET A 56 5.06 4.66 9.77
CA MET A 56 6.44 4.30 9.45
C MET A 56 6.97 3.11 10.27
N LEU A 57 6.66 3.06 11.57
CA LEU A 57 7.04 1.93 12.42
C LEU A 57 6.33 0.65 11.98
N SER A 58 5.05 0.75 11.60
CA SER A 58 4.28 -0.40 11.12
C SER A 58 4.75 -0.90 9.74
N MET A 59 5.34 -0.03 8.91
CA MET A 59 5.89 -0.41 7.60
C MET A 59 7.04 -1.42 7.71
N PHE A 60 7.77 -1.44 8.82
CA PHE A 60 8.82 -2.46 9.00
C PHE A 60 8.28 -3.90 9.00
N MET A 61 7.02 -4.09 9.39
CA MET A 61 6.34 -5.38 9.32
C MET A 61 6.18 -5.86 7.88
N ILE A 62 5.82 -4.95 6.97
CA ILE A 62 5.56 -5.24 5.55
C ILE A 62 6.83 -5.75 4.87
N LEU A 63 7.95 -5.05 5.07
CA LEU A 63 9.26 -5.45 4.56
C LEU A 63 9.67 -6.84 5.07
N TRP A 64 9.31 -7.17 6.32
CA TRP A 64 9.56 -8.49 6.88
C TRP A 64 8.63 -9.57 6.31
N ILE A 65 7.33 -9.26 6.17
CA ILE A 65 6.32 -10.15 5.60
C ILE A 65 6.73 -10.57 4.20
N GLU A 66 7.08 -9.62 3.33
CA GLU A 66 7.51 -9.93 1.97
C GLU A 66 8.73 -10.84 1.99
N ARG A 67 9.78 -10.47 2.74
CA ARG A 67 11.01 -11.27 2.81
C ARG A 67 10.73 -12.72 3.21
N LYS A 68 9.89 -12.93 4.23
CA LYS A 68 9.66 -14.26 4.80
C LYS A 68 8.63 -15.08 4.02
N PHE A 69 7.60 -14.46 3.49
CA PHE A 69 6.59 -15.14 2.68
C PHE A 69 7.17 -15.50 1.33
N TYR A 70 7.81 -14.56 0.64
CA TYR A 70 8.42 -14.78 -0.67
C TYR A 70 9.55 -15.83 -0.60
N ALA A 71 10.42 -15.75 0.41
CA ALA A 71 11.46 -16.77 0.61
C ALA A 71 10.86 -18.17 0.77
N ARG A 72 9.81 -18.34 1.59
CA ARG A 72 9.15 -19.64 1.81
C ARG A 72 8.42 -20.17 0.58
N VAL A 73 7.83 -19.30 -0.23
CA VAL A 73 7.19 -19.69 -1.49
C VAL A 73 8.24 -20.19 -2.49
N ASN A 74 9.39 -19.50 -2.57
CA ASN A 74 10.49 -19.89 -3.48
C ASN A 74 11.28 -21.11 -3.00
N ASP A 75 11.40 -21.33 -1.68
CA ASP A 75 12.09 -22.50 -1.13
C ASP A 75 11.46 -23.84 -1.59
N ARG A 76 10.16 -23.87 -1.93
CA ARG A 76 9.49 -25.06 -2.48
C ARG A 76 9.83 -25.37 -3.94
N ARG A 77 10.35 -24.43 -4.71
CA ARG A 77 10.67 -24.59 -6.15
C ARG A 77 12.17 -24.75 -6.43
N GLY A 78 13.00 -24.90 -5.39
CA GLY A 78 14.45 -24.86 -5.51
C GLY A 78 14.94 -23.40 -5.53
N ALA A 79 16.09 -23.18 -4.91
CA ALA A 79 16.64 -21.85 -4.65
C ALA A 79 16.83 -21.07 -5.96
N THR A 80 15.87 -20.22 -6.26
CA THR A 80 16.04 -19.10 -7.17
C THR A 80 16.14 -17.87 -6.29
N THR A 81 17.29 -17.20 -6.39
CA THR A 81 17.56 -15.87 -5.88
C THR A 81 16.26 -15.07 -5.86
N ALA A 82 15.82 -14.64 -4.68
CA ALA A 82 14.74 -13.67 -4.62
C ALA A 82 15.14 -12.54 -5.56
N LEU A 83 14.37 -12.33 -6.64
CA LEU A 83 14.67 -11.48 -7.80
C LEU A 83 14.63 -9.97 -7.48
N ARG A 84 15.05 -9.64 -6.26
CA ARG A 84 15.44 -8.33 -5.72
C ARG A 84 16.52 -8.52 -4.65
N SER A 85 17.41 -9.49 -4.83
CA SER A 85 18.54 -9.76 -3.95
C SER A 85 19.64 -8.71 -4.11
N LEU A 86 19.29 -7.44 -3.93
CA LEU A 86 20.21 -6.37 -3.48
C LEU A 86 20.85 -6.68 -2.11
N TRP A 87 20.49 -7.82 -1.50
CA TRP A 87 20.74 -8.19 -0.12
C TRP A 87 21.97 -9.09 0.08
N VAL A 88 22.67 -9.44 -1.01
CA VAL A 88 24.09 -9.81 -1.01
C VAL A 88 24.74 -8.84 -1.99
N GLY A 89 25.70 -8.03 -1.57
CA GLY A 89 26.46 -7.26 -2.54
C GLY A 89 27.05 -8.23 -3.56
N GLU A 90 26.91 -7.94 -4.86
CA GLU A 90 27.44 -8.78 -5.94
C GLU A 90 28.94 -9.08 -5.77
N ASN A 91 29.65 -8.30 -4.94
CA ASN A 91 31.07 -8.43 -4.65
C ASN A 91 31.42 -9.12 -3.31
N GLY A 92 30.48 -9.76 -2.62
CA GLY A 92 30.77 -10.41 -1.32
C GLY A 92 31.12 -9.43 -0.18
N VAL A 93 31.08 -8.12 -0.43
CA VAL A 93 31.25 -7.08 0.58
C VAL A 93 29.91 -6.90 1.30
N THR A 94 29.77 -7.54 2.45
CA THR A 94 28.64 -7.34 3.36
C THR A 94 28.88 -6.10 4.21
N ALA A 95 27.82 -5.40 4.64
CA ALA A 95 27.90 -4.13 5.37
C ALA A 95 28.55 -4.20 6.78
N GLY A 96 29.24 -5.29 7.13
CA GLY A 96 29.97 -5.45 8.40
C GLY A 96 29.11 -5.22 9.65
N GLU A 97 29.77 -4.88 10.77
CA GLU A 97 29.13 -4.44 12.02
C GLU A 97 28.57 -3.01 11.87
N TRP A 98 27.51 -2.82 11.08
CA TRP A 98 26.91 -1.51 10.79
C TRP A 98 26.51 -0.73 12.05
N TRP A 99 26.20 -1.43 13.16
CA TRP A 99 25.87 -0.77 14.43
C TRP A 99 27.02 0.11 14.95
N ASN A 100 28.29 -0.16 14.59
CA ASN A 100 29.41 0.70 14.95
C ASN A 100 29.37 2.08 14.25
N MET A 101 28.53 2.23 13.22
CA MET A 101 28.33 3.48 12.49
C MET A 101 27.21 4.34 13.09
N ILE A 102 26.47 3.84 14.10
CA ILE A 102 25.42 4.62 14.76
C ILE A 102 26.07 5.71 15.62
N PRO A 103 25.72 7.00 15.42
CA PRO A 103 26.29 8.09 16.20
C PRO A 103 25.91 7.99 17.69
N TYR A 104 26.67 8.70 18.54
CA TYR A 104 26.44 8.81 19.99
C TYR A 104 26.63 7.52 20.81
N GLY A 105 27.40 6.55 20.30
CA GLY A 105 27.76 5.35 21.08
C GLY A 105 26.62 4.34 21.28
N LEU A 106 25.44 4.62 20.71
CA LEU A 106 24.27 3.72 20.67
C LEU A 106 24.55 2.43 19.88
N GLY A 107 25.65 2.37 19.13
CA GLY A 107 26.08 1.19 18.39
C GLY A 107 26.38 -0.03 19.25
N LYS A 108 27.00 0.16 20.42
CA LYS A 108 27.35 -0.94 21.34
C LYS A 108 26.12 -1.68 21.89
N PRO A 109 25.10 -1.00 22.45
CA PRO A 109 23.90 -1.68 22.93
C PRO A 109 23.09 -2.35 21.80
N VAL A 110 23.04 -1.75 20.61
CA VAL A 110 22.37 -2.36 19.45
C VAL A 110 23.12 -3.61 18.99
N GLY A 111 24.46 -3.55 18.92
CA GLY A 111 25.30 -4.69 18.55
C GLY A 111 25.24 -5.84 19.56
N THR A 112 25.22 -5.56 20.87
CA THR A 112 25.06 -6.59 21.90
C THR A 112 23.68 -7.23 21.86
N LEU A 113 22.62 -6.43 21.66
CA LEU A 113 21.26 -6.94 21.49
C LEU A 113 21.15 -7.82 20.26
N ASN A 114 21.69 -7.40 19.11
CA ASN A 114 21.68 -8.19 17.88
C ASN A 114 22.46 -9.51 18.03
N LYS A 115 23.65 -9.48 18.66
CA LYS A 115 24.44 -10.67 18.97
C LYS A 115 23.72 -11.60 19.95
N TRP A 116 23.04 -11.06 20.95
CA TRP A 116 22.24 -11.82 21.90
C TRP A 116 21.02 -12.47 21.25
N LEU A 117 20.26 -11.73 20.43
CA LEU A 117 19.14 -12.24 19.66
C LEU A 117 19.56 -13.35 18.68
N ASN A 118 20.70 -13.18 18.00
CA ASN A 118 21.28 -14.22 17.16
C ASN A 118 21.74 -15.46 17.96
N LYS A 119 22.18 -15.28 19.21
CA LYS A 119 22.60 -16.40 20.06
C LYS A 119 21.42 -17.17 20.65
N VAL A 120 20.38 -16.48 21.10
CA VAL A 120 19.21 -17.06 21.80
C VAL A 120 18.15 -17.56 20.82
N ALA A 121 17.96 -16.82 19.72
CA ALA A 121 16.84 -16.95 18.81
C ALA A 121 17.29 -16.92 17.33
N GLY A 122 18.54 -17.30 17.08
CA GLY A 122 19.21 -17.14 15.77
C GLY A 122 18.69 -18.03 14.65
N ASN A 123 19.36 -17.92 13.50
CA ASN A 123 19.10 -18.59 12.22
C ASN A 123 19.23 -20.13 12.30
N ALA A 124 18.45 -20.80 13.14
CA ALA A 124 18.45 -22.25 13.33
C ALA A 124 17.89 -23.05 12.13
N GLY A 125 17.82 -22.43 10.95
CA GLY A 125 17.65 -23.10 9.67
C GLY A 125 19.01 -23.30 9.00
N HIS A 126 19.84 -24.19 9.55
CA HIS A 126 21.20 -24.50 9.07
C HIS A 126 21.24 -25.20 7.69
N THR A 127 20.13 -25.29 6.97
CA THR A 127 20.02 -26.02 5.69
C THR A 127 20.23 -25.14 4.45
N HIS A 128 20.25 -23.80 4.58
CA HIS A 128 20.31 -22.91 3.42
C HIS A 128 21.56 -22.03 3.45
N GLU A 129 22.52 -22.31 2.55
CA GLU A 129 23.81 -21.61 2.43
C GLU A 129 23.67 -20.09 2.29
N MET A 130 22.60 -19.61 1.63
CA MET A 130 22.35 -18.19 1.42
C MET A 130 21.98 -17.43 2.70
N VAL A 131 21.32 -18.08 3.67
CA VAL A 131 21.02 -17.50 4.99
C VAL A 131 22.31 -17.39 5.81
N ASN A 132 23.23 -18.32 5.62
CA ASN A 132 24.55 -18.31 6.26
C ASN A 132 25.43 -17.15 5.75
N ARG A 133 25.26 -16.71 4.50
CA ARG A 133 25.99 -15.55 3.92
C ARG A 133 25.69 -14.23 4.63
N VAL A 134 24.55 -14.10 5.32
CA VAL A 134 24.18 -12.88 6.08
C VAL A 134 24.92 -12.82 7.43
N GLY A 135 25.33 -13.96 7.99
CA GLY A 135 26.10 -14.02 9.24
C GLY A 135 25.46 -13.25 10.40
N ASN A 136 26.28 -12.52 11.17
CA ASN A 136 25.83 -11.73 12.33
C ASN A 136 25.29 -10.33 11.98
N ARG A 137 25.11 -9.97 10.69
CA ARG A 137 24.76 -8.59 10.27
C ARG A 137 23.39 -8.13 10.78
N SER A 138 22.45 -9.04 10.95
CA SER A 138 21.13 -8.77 11.50
C SER A 138 20.48 -10.07 11.95
N TRP A 139 19.60 -9.95 12.93
CA TRP A 139 18.67 -11.01 13.30
C TRP A 139 17.56 -11.15 12.25
N TYR A 140 17.36 -12.37 11.72
CA TYR A 140 16.34 -12.71 10.72
C TYR A 140 14.92 -12.84 11.32
N GLY A 141 14.82 -12.88 12.65
CA GLY A 141 13.56 -13.03 13.37
C GLY A 141 13.15 -14.49 13.57
N VAL A 142 12.54 -14.77 14.72
CA VAL A 142 11.77 -16.02 14.95
C VAL A 142 10.41 -15.90 14.24
N THR A 143 9.69 -17.00 14.04
CA THR A 143 8.33 -17.04 13.44
C THR A 143 7.37 -15.94 13.91
N ILE A 144 7.53 -15.44 15.15
CA ILE A 144 6.63 -14.47 15.79
C ILE A 144 7.23 -13.05 15.88
N PHE A 145 8.55 -12.89 15.85
CA PHE A 145 9.20 -11.58 16.02
C PHE A 145 9.92 -11.15 14.74
N PRO A 146 9.61 -9.96 14.20
CA PRO A 146 10.18 -9.47 12.95
C PRO A 146 11.67 -9.18 13.05
N GLY A 147 12.41 -9.48 11.99
CA GLY A 147 13.82 -9.10 11.80
C GLY A 147 13.99 -7.60 11.52
N PHE A 148 13.57 -6.75 12.46
CA PHE A 148 13.54 -5.28 12.33
C PHE A 148 14.92 -4.67 12.05
N PHE A 149 15.98 -5.22 12.66
CA PHE A 149 17.34 -4.69 12.55
C PHE A 149 17.91 -4.76 11.13
N GLN A 150 17.36 -5.60 10.26
CA GLN A 150 17.85 -5.73 8.89
C GLN A 150 17.50 -4.49 8.08
N ASN A 151 16.29 -3.95 8.27
CA ASN A 151 15.83 -2.79 7.51
C ASN A 151 16.65 -1.54 7.91
N ILE A 152 17.03 -1.44 9.19
CA ILE A 152 17.92 -0.39 9.68
C ILE A 152 19.32 -0.55 9.08
N ALA A 153 19.86 -1.77 9.05
CA ALA A 153 21.16 -2.06 8.45
C ALA A 153 21.25 -1.63 6.98
N ASP A 154 20.18 -1.89 6.21
CA ASP A 154 20.16 -1.54 4.79
C ASP A 154 19.93 -0.04 4.55
N GLY A 155 19.14 0.63 5.40
CA GLY A 155 19.10 2.09 5.42
C GLY A 155 20.49 2.71 5.65
N MET A 156 21.23 2.21 6.64
CA MET A 156 22.60 2.64 6.92
C MET A 156 23.58 2.34 5.77
N LYS A 157 23.39 1.21 5.07
CA LYS A 157 24.16 0.88 3.86
C LYS A 157 23.93 1.90 2.74
N PHE A 158 22.69 2.32 2.50
CA PHE A 158 22.41 3.34 1.48
C PHE A 158 22.96 4.71 1.85
N LEU A 159 22.94 5.07 3.15
CA LEU A 159 23.51 6.33 3.64
C LEU A 159 25.03 6.42 3.51
N THR A 160 25.74 5.30 3.64
CA THR A 160 27.21 5.25 3.56
C THR A 160 27.75 5.05 2.16
N LYS A 161 26.91 4.59 1.22
CA LYS A 161 27.29 4.43 -0.17
C LYS A 161 27.52 5.78 -0.84
N GLU A 162 28.55 5.82 -1.68
CA GLU A 162 28.91 7.00 -2.47
C GLU A 162 27.75 7.42 -3.39
N HIS A 163 27.51 8.73 -3.43
CA HIS A 163 26.59 9.35 -4.37
C HIS A 163 27.36 9.77 -5.62
N MET A 164 26.99 9.21 -6.77
CA MET A 164 27.59 9.52 -8.07
C MET A 164 26.52 10.11 -8.98
N VAL A 165 26.81 11.28 -9.58
CA VAL A 165 25.97 11.89 -10.63
C VAL A 165 26.65 11.70 -11.98
N PRO A 166 25.96 11.18 -13.01
CA PRO A 166 26.56 11.06 -14.34
C PRO A 166 27.01 12.42 -14.87
N SER A 167 28.18 12.47 -15.52
CA SER A 167 28.78 13.73 -15.99
C SER A 167 27.95 14.45 -17.06
N ARG A 168 27.18 13.68 -17.84
CA ARG A 168 26.31 14.18 -18.91
C ARG A 168 24.85 14.33 -18.47
N ALA A 169 24.50 13.98 -17.24
CA ALA A 169 23.14 14.15 -16.73
C ALA A 169 22.79 15.63 -16.48
N ASP A 170 21.50 15.96 -16.57
CA ASP A 170 21.01 17.24 -16.05
C ASP A 170 21.03 17.17 -14.51
N LYS A 171 22.06 17.79 -13.93
CA LYS A 171 22.32 17.71 -12.48
C LYS A 171 21.15 18.20 -11.63
N VAL A 172 20.41 19.22 -12.09
CA VAL A 172 19.34 19.82 -11.28
C VAL A 172 18.14 18.88 -11.22
N ILE A 173 17.69 18.42 -12.38
CA ILE A 173 16.52 17.54 -12.48
C ILE A 173 16.84 16.16 -11.89
N PHE A 174 18.05 15.64 -12.13
CA PHE A 174 18.49 14.35 -11.60
C PHE A 174 18.46 14.33 -10.08
N GLU A 175 18.91 15.41 -9.44
CA GLU A 175 18.88 15.56 -7.98
C GLU A 175 17.47 15.73 -7.43
N LEU A 176 16.60 16.48 -8.11
CA LEU A 176 15.27 16.82 -7.61
C LEU A 176 14.24 15.70 -7.80
N ALA A 177 14.39 14.86 -8.84
CA ALA A 177 13.39 13.85 -9.17
C ALA A 177 13.11 12.85 -8.01
N PRO A 178 14.12 12.28 -7.31
CA PRO A 178 13.86 11.44 -6.14
C PRO A 178 13.13 12.15 -5.01
N PHE A 179 13.42 13.45 -4.78
CA PHE A 179 12.75 14.23 -3.75
C PHE A 179 11.28 14.49 -4.09
N LEU A 180 10.96 14.65 -5.38
CA LEU A 180 9.58 14.81 -5.85
C LEU A 180 8.77 13.52 -5.61
N VAL A 181 9.34 12.35 -5.93
CA VAL A 181 8.67 11.06 -5.72
C VAL A 181 8.49 10.75 -4.23
N ILE A 182 9.50 10.97 -3.39
CA ILE A 182 9.38 10.69 -1.95
C ILE A 182 8.47 11.70 -1.24
N SER A 183 8.52 12.98 -1.60
CA SER A 183 7.70 14.02 -0.95
C SER A 183 6.21 13.79 -1.21
N SER A 184 5.82 13.54 -2.45
CA SER A 184 4.43 13.18 -2.79
C SER A 184 3.94 11.96 -2.00
N THR A 185 4.79 10.94 -1.88
CA THR A 185 4.46 9.71 -1.14
C THR A 185 4.30 9.95 0.37
N ILE A 186 5.18 10.75 0.98
CA ILE A 186 5.08 11.11 2.41
C ILE A 186 3.82 11.94 2.67
N MET A 187 3.48 12.87 1.78
CA MET A 187 2.27 13.68 1.91
C MET A 187 1.00 12.82 1.91
N ILE A 188 0.92 11.82 1.03
CA ILE A 188 -0.21 10.87 1.00
C ILE A 188 -0.33 10.13 2.34
N LEU A 189 0.78 9.56 2.83
CA LEU A 189 0.78 8.83 4.10
C LEU A 189 0.41 9.71 5.30
N GLY A 190 0.81 10.98 5.30
CA GLY A 190 0.46 11.93 6.35
C GLY A 190 -1.04 12.27 6.41
N MET A 191 -1.77 12.08 5.31
CA MET A 191 -3.20 12.38 5.22
C MET A 191 -4.10 11.20 5.52
N ILE A 192 -3.60 9.97 5.34
CA ILE A 192 -4.39 8.77 5.56
C ILE A 192 -4.63 8.60 7.07
N PRO A 193 -5.89 8.57 7.55
CA PRO A 193 -6.17 8.31 8.95
C PRO A 193 -5.82 6.86 9.31
N LEU A 194 -5.43 6.60 10.56
CA LEU A 194 -5.23 5.24 11.07
C LEU A 194 -6.43 4.73 11.88
N SER A 195 -7.09 5.66 12.57
CA SER A 195 -8.28 5.41 13.38
C SER A 195 -9.11 6.70 13.49
N SER A 196 -10.31 6.61 14.06
CA SER A 196 -11.20 7.76 14.26
C SER A 196 -10.56 8.89 15.09
N GLY A 197 -9.65 8.55 16.01
CA GLY A 197 -8.91 9.50 16.86
C GLY A 197 -7.42 9.65 16.54
N ILE A 198 -6.93 9.04 15.45
CA ILE A 198 -5.51 9.10 15.04
C ILE A 198 -5.44 9.46 13.56
N TYR A 199 -5.37 10.76 13.29
CA TYR A 199 -5.19 11.34 11.98
C TYR A 199 -4.41 12.66 12.07
N GLY A 200 -3.71 13.03 11.00
CA GLY A 200 -2.94 14.27 10.93
C GLY A 200 -3.84 15.50 10.67
N ALA A 201 -4.47 15.53 9.50
CA ALA A 201 -5.41 16.58 9.10
C ALA A 201 -6.63 15.96 8.41
N ASN A 202 -7.80 16.57 8.62
CA ASN A 202 -9.07 16.08 8.07
C ASN A 202 -9.80 17.15 7.23
N PRO A 203 -9.32 17.49 6.02
CA PRO A 203 -10.07 18.36 5.12
C PRO A 203 -11.27 17.63 4.50
N GLU A 204 -12.34 18.37 4.18
CA GLU A 204 -13.55 17.84 3.54
C GLU A 204 -13.27 17.13 2.20
N LEU A 205 -12.29 17.64 1.43
CA LEU A 205 -11.87 17.08 0.14
C LEU A 205 -10.61 16.21 0.25
N SER A 206 -10.42 15.51 1.38
CA SER A 206 -9.20 14.74 1.67
C SER A 206 -8.90 13.67 0.61
N VAL A 207 -9.90 12.95 0.12
CA VAL A 207 -9.72 11.94 -0.93
C VAL A 207 -9.23 12.57 -2.23
N LEU A 208 -9.86 13.67 -2.68
CA LEU A 208 -9.47 14.34 -3.93
C LEU A 208 -8.03 14.86 -3.85
N PHE A 209 -7.64 15.44 -2.71
CA PHE A 209 -6.29 15.95 -2.53
C PHE A 209 -5.25 14.83 -2.47
N ALA A 210 -5.56 13.71 -1.80
CA ALA A 210 -4.68 12.54 -1.77
C ALA A 210 -4.40 12.00 -3.19
N PHE A 211 -5.43 11.88 -4.03
CA PHE A 211 -5.27 11.40 -5.41
C PHE A 211 -4.66 12.44 -6.35
N ALA A 212 -4.87 13.74 -6.12
CA ALA A 212 -4.14 14.78 -6.83
C ALA A 212 -2.62 14.68 -6.58
N ILE A 213 -2.20 14.29 -5.37
CA ILE A 213 -0.79 14.04 -5.06
C ILE A 213 -0.29 12.74 -5.70
N PHE A 214 -1.12 11.70 -5.81
CA PHE A 214 -0.75 10.47 -6.53
C PHE A 214 -0.34 10.79 -7.97
N GLY A 215 -1.08 11.64 -8.68
CA GLY A 215 -0.80 12.06 -10.05
C GLY A 215 0.49 12.87 -10.26
N ILE A 216 1.20 13.24 -9.19
CA ILE A 216 2.51 13.89 -9.27
C ILE A 216 3.63 12.87 -9.55
N ALA A 217 3.44 11.59 -9.18
CA ALA A 217 4.46 10.55 -9.34
C ALA A 217 4.96 10.33 -10.76
N PRO A 218 4.07 10.20 -11.77
CA PRO A 218 4.50 9.87 -13.12
C PRO A 218 5.46 10.93 -13.69
N LEU A 219 5.27 12.20 -13.28
CA LEU A 219 6.20 13.28 -13.61
C LEU A 219 7.57 13.08 -12.97
N GLY A 220 7.61 12.67 -11.69
CA GLY A 220 8.85 12.35 -11.00
C GLY A 220 9.63 11.23 -11.67
N VAL A 221 8.93 10.17 -12.09
CA VAL A 221 9.51 9.03 -12.80
C VAL A 221 10.04 9.44 -14.18
N PHE A 222 9.26 10.21 -14.93
CA PHE A 222 9.69 10.72 -16.23
C PHE A 222 10.93 11.63 -16.11
N PHE A 223 10.96 12.54 -15.13
CA PHE A 223 12.10 13.41 -14.88
C PHE A 223 13.35 12.63 -14.45
N ALA A 224 13.20 11.57 -13.64
CA ALA A 224 14.29 10.67 -13.29
C ALA A 224 14.87 9.98 -14.55
N GLY A 225 14.00 9.49 -15.44
CA GLY A 225 14.40 8.88 -16.70
C GLY A 225 15.10 9.83 -17.67
N TRP A 226 14.55 11.04 -17.84
CA TRP A 226 15.07 12.06 -18.75
C TRP A 226 16.40 12.67 -18.28
N SER A 227 16.48 13.06 -17.02
CA SER A 227 17.65 13.76 -16.46
C SER A 227 18.90 12.90 -16.44
N SER A 228 18.74 11.57 -16.37
CA SER A 228 19.80 10.58 -16.40
C SER A 228 20.65 10.57 -17.70
N ASN A 229 20.13 11.16 -18.79
CA ASN A 229 20.79 11.24 -20.11
C ASN A 229 21.34 9.89 -20.63
N ASN A 230 20.59 8.82 -20.37
CA ASN A 230 20.83 7.48 -20.90
C ASN A 230 19.58 7.03 -21.67
N LYS A 231 19.76 6.57 -22.91
CA LYS A 231 18.65 6.16 -23.79
C LYS A 231 17.84 5.01 -23.22
N TYR A 232 18.49 4.05 -22.54
CA TYR A 232 17.81 2.92 -21.92
C TYR A 232 16.93 3.38 -20.75
N THR A 233 17.49 4.21 -19.87
CA THR A 233 16.79 4.80 -18.72
C THR A 233 15.63 5.69 -19.15
N LEU A 234 15.80 6.46 -20.24
CA LEU A 234 14.74 7.28 -20.82
C LEU A 234 13.60 6.42 -21.39
N LEU A 235 13.90 5.34 -22.12
CA LEU A 235 12.88 4.42 -22.63
C LEU A 235 12.10 3.75 -21.49
N GLY A 236 12.80 3.35 -20.41
CA GLY A 236 12.17 2.83 -19.20
C GLY A 236 11.25 3.86 -18.52
N GLY A 237 11.72 5.10 -18.37
CA GLY A 237 10.94 6.20 -17.79
C GLY A 237 9.70 6.58 -18.60
N ILE A 238 9.79 6.59 -19.94
CA ILE A 238 8.62 6.86 -20.81
C ILE A 238 7.58 5.74 -20.71
N ARG A 239 8.02 4.48 -20.71
CA ARG A 239 7.13 3.31 -20.56
C ARG A 239 6.41 3.32 -19.21
N SER A 240 7.17 3.60 -18.14
CA SER A 240 6.62 3.80 -16.79
C SER A 240 5.56 4.89 -16.77
N ALA A 241 5.90 6.10 -17.21
CA ALA A 241 4.99 7.23 -17.18
C ALA A 241 3.70 6.96 -17.98
N ALA A 242 3.81 6.33 -19.15
CA ALA A 242 2.65 5.93 -19.96
C ALA A 242 1.75 4.92 -19.24
N GLN A 243 2.34 3.93 -18.57
CA GLN A 243 1.61 2.95 -17.77
C GLN A 243 0.90 3.62 -16.58
N LEU A 244 1.63 4.39 -15.76
CA LEU A 244 1.06 5.03 -14.58
C LEU A 244 -0.12 5.93 -14.95
N THR A 245 0.03 6.76 -16.00
CA THR A 245 -1.07 7.61 -16.49
C THR A 245 -2.26 6.81 -17.02
N ALA A 246 -2.04 5.67 -17.70
CA ALA A 246 -3.13 4.85 -18.23
C ALA A 246 -3.98 4.21 -17.12
N TYR A 247 -3.37 3.85 -15.99
CA TYR A 247 -4.05 3.18 -14.88
C TYR A 247 -4.59 4.12 -13.80
N GLU A 248 -4.15 5.38 -13.80
CA GLU A 248 -4.67 6.44 -12.95
C GLU A 248 -6.15 6.75 -13.24
N ILE A 249 -6.56 6.75 -14.52
CA ILE A 249 -7.96 7.05 -14.88
C ILE A 249 -8.94 5.98 -14.32
N PRO A 250 -8.75 4.66 -14.56
CA PRO A 250 -9.60 3.64 -13.94
C PRO A 250 -9.54 3.66 -12.42
N LEU A 251 -8.39 3.97 -11.83
CA LEU A 251 -8.24 4.13 -10.38
C LEU A 251 -9.19 5.21 -9.86
N LEU A 252 -9.11 6.42 -10.41
CA LEU A 252 -9.96 7.57 -10.03
C LEU A 252 -11.46 7.26 -10.19
N LEU A 253 -11.84 6.58 -11.27
CA LEU A 253 -13.24 6.17 -11.49
C LEU A 253 -13.72 5.15 -10.46
N SER A 254 -12.87 4.20 -10.05
CA SER A 254 -13.21 3.23 -9.00
C SER A 254 -13.47 3.92 -7.64
N ILE A 255 -12.69 4.96 -7.33
CA ILE A 255 -12.84 5.76 -6.11
C ILE A 255 -14.05 6.67 -6.19
N LEU A 256 -14.35 7.24 -7.36
CA LEU A 256 -15.55 8.02 -7.58
C LEU A 256 -16.81 7.20 -7.23
N GLY A 257 -16.85 5.92 -7.60
CA GLY A 257 -17.91 5.01 -7.18
C GLY A 257 -18.04 4.91 -5.66
N VAL A 258 -16.92 4.82 -4.92
CA VAL A 258 -16.91 4.81 -3.45
C VAL A 258 -17.43 6.12 -2.87
N CYS A 259 -17.00 7.26 -3.40
CA CYS A 259 -17.46 8.59 -2.97
C CYS A 259 -18.97 8.78 -3.23
N ILE A 260 -19.50 8.27 -4.34
CA ILE A 260 -20.95 8.29 -4.64
C ILE A 260 -21.73 7.46 -3.62
N MET A 261 -21.21 6.27 -3.27
CA MET A 261 -21.87 5.42 -2.27
C MET A 261 -21.90 6.05 -0.89
N ALA A 262 -20.78 6.65 -0.45
CA ALA A 262 -20.66 7.30 0.85
C ALA A 262 -21.35 8.67 0.91
N GLY A 263 -21.43 9.38 -0.22
CA GLY A 263 -21.93 10.74 -0.30
C GLY A 263 -20.92 11.79 0.20
N SER A 264 -19.63 11.46 0.24
CA SER A 264 -18.57 12.34 0.75
C SER A 264 -17.21 12.07 0.11
N PHE A 265 -16.34 13.09 0.13
CA PHE A 265 -14.92 13.01 -0.24
C PHE A 265 -13.98 12.93 0.98
N ASN A 266 -14.55 12.72 2.17
CA ASN A 266 -13.81 12.64 3.41
C ASN A 266 -13.50 11.18 3.82
N PHE A 267 -12.25 10.87 4.15
CA PHE A 267 -11.85 9.51 4.58
C PHE A 267 -12.63 9.01 5.81
N LEU A 268 -12.82 9.86 6.83
CA LEU A 268 -13.52 9.49 8.06
C LEU A 268 -15.00 9.23 7.79
N GLU A 269 -15.65 10.10 7.01
CA GLU A 269 -17.06 9.94 6.67
C GLU A 269 -17.32 8.69 5.83
N ILE A 270 -16.41 8.34 4.91
CA ILE A 270 -16.51 7.09 4.14
C ILE A 270 -16.46 5.89 5.09
N VAL A 271 -15.51 5.84 6.02
CA VAL A 271 -15.38 4.72 6.96
C VAL A 271 -16.59 4.63 7.90
N HIS A 272 -17.07 5.77 8.41
CA HIS A 272 -18.28 5.82 9.24
C HIS A 272 -19.53 5.44 8.47
N PHE A 273 -19.63 5.78 7.18
CA PHE A 273 -20.70 5.33 6.31
C PHE A 273 -20.73 3.81 6.17
N GLN A 274 -19.58 3.15 6.05
CA GLN A 274 -19.52 1.69 5.99
C GLN A 274 -20.03 1.01 7.27
N HIS A 275 -19.84 1.64 8.43
CA HIS A 275 -20.36 1.14 9.69
C HIS A 275 -21.86 1.41 9.86
N SER A 276 -22.29 2.65 9.62
CA SER A 276 -23.68 3.08 9.77
C SER A 276 -24.63 2.39 8.77
N SER A 277 -24.15 2.10 7.57
CA SER A 277 -24.91 1.33 6.57
C SER A 277 -24.86 -0.18 6.80
N GLY A 278 -24.01 -0.65 7.72
CA GLY A 278 -23.93 -2.04 8.15
C GLY A 278 -23.26 -2.99 7.18
N THR A 279 -22.61 -2.53 6.12
CA THR A 279 -21.95 -3.41 5.14
C THR A 279 -20.64 -2.82 4.62
N TRP A 280 -19.65 -3.68 4.43
CA TRP A 280 -18.43 -3.33 3.73
C TRP A 280 -18.68 -3.13 2.23
N LEU A 281 -18.19 -2.02 1.69
CA LEU A 281 -18.40 -1.66 0.28
C LEU A 281 -17.82 -2.70 -0.67
N PHE A 282 -16.83 -3.50 -0.24
CA PHE A 282 -16.33 -4.63 -1.04
C PHE A 282 -17.43 -5.62 -1.45
N PHE A 283 -18.38 -5.94 -0.57
CA PHE A 283 -19.45 -6.91 -0.88
C PHE A 283 -20.54 -6.30 -1.78
N LEU A 284 -20.77 -5.00 -1.67
CA LEU A 284 -21.71 -4.27 -2.55
C LEU A 284 -21.11 -4.04 -3.94
N MET A 285 -19.82 -3.71 -3.97
CA MET A 285 -19.09 -3.30 -5.15
C MET A 285 -17.79 -4.13 -5.35
N PRO A 286 -17.88 -5.46 -5.56
CA PRO A 286 -16.70 -6.30 -5.78
C PRO A 286 -15.91 -5.86 -7.02
N LEU A 287 -16.60 -5.49 -8.10
CA LEU A 287 -15.97 -4.99 -9.32
C LEU A 287 -15.11 -3.75 -9.02
N GLY A 288 -15.65 -2.75 -8.32
CA GLY A 288 -14.89 -1.56 -7.93
C GLY A 288 -13.66 -1.87 -7.07
N GLY A 289 -13.79 -2.82 -6.14
CA GLY A 289 -12.67 -3.27 -5.33
C GLY A 289 -11.56 -3.92 -6.16
N VAL A 290 -11.92 -4.80 -7.10
CA VAL A 290 -10.95 -5.45 -7.99
C VAL A 290 -10.29 -4.44 -8.93
N LEU A 291 -11.07 -3.52 -9.53
CA LEU A 291 -10.53 -2.46 -10.38
C LEU A 291 -9.52 -1.58 -9.62
N PHE A 292 -9.87 -1.18 -8.40
CA PHE A 292 -8.96 -0.42 -7.53
C PHE A 292 -7.66 -1.20 -7.28
N LEU A 293 -7.74 -2.48 -6.87
CA LEU A 293 -6.56 -3.29 -6.58
C LEU A 293 -5.67 -3.46 -7.82
N VAL A 294 -6.25 -3.80 -8.97
CA VAL A 294 -5.50 -3.99 -10.21
C VAL A 294 -4.82 -2.70 -10.65
N SER A 295 -5.53 -1.57 -10.60
CA SER A 295 -4.92 -0.27 -10.89
C SER A 295 -3.82 0.11 -9.90
N MET A 296 -3.97 -0.20 -8.61
CA MET A 296 -2.92 0.05 -7.63
C MET A 296 -1.68 -0.84 -7.82
N ILE A 297 -1.81 -2.07 -8.31
CA ILE A 297 -0.64 -2.90 -8.65
C ILE A 297 0.13 -2.25 -9.81
N ALA A 298 -0.59 -1.75 -10.82
CA ALA A 298 0.01 -1.05 -11.96
C ALA A 298 0.66 0.28 -11.57
N GLU A 299 0.04 1.04 -10.67
CA GLU A 299 0.54 2.32 -10.16
C GLU A 299 1.83 2.18 -9.35
N VAL A 300 2.03 1.04 -8.69
CA VAL A 300 3.26 0.77 -7.91
C VAL A 300 4.27 -0.08 -8.69
N GLU A 301 4.02 -0.32 -9.98
CA GLU A 301 4.95 -1.00 -10.89
C GLU A 301 5.36 -2.40 -10.38
N ARG A 302 4.45 -3.12 -9.72
CA ARG A 302 4.72 -4.47 -9.20
C ARG A 302 4.28 -5.54 -10.17
N ILE A 303 4.99 -6.68 -10.16
CA ILE A 303 4.65 -7.85 -10.99
C ILE A 303 3.16 -8.20 -10.76
N PRO A 304 2.36 -8.30 -11.83
CA PRO A 304 2.74 -8.48 -13.25
C PRO A 304 3.02 -7.19 -14.05
N PHE A 305 2.74 -6.01 -13.50
CA PHE A 305 2.85 -4.69 -14.15
C PHE A 305 4.22 -4.01 -13.93
N ASP A 306 5.27 -4.83 -13.86
CA ASP A 306 6.65 -4.43 -13.53
C ASP A 306 7.51 -4.35 -14.81
N MET A 307 7.28 -3.31 -15.61
CA MET A 307 7.85 -3.20 -16.97
C MET A 307 9.06 -2.29 -17.12
N PRO A 308 9.19 -1.19 -16.36
CA PRO A 308 10.41 -0.41 -16.34
C PRO A 308 11.53 -1.14 -15.60
N GLU A 309 11.22 -1.88 -14.54
CA GLU A 309 12.23 -2.49 -13.67
C GLU A 309 12.81 -3.80 -14.22
N ALA A 310 12.21 -4.37 -15.27
CA ALA A 310 12.57 -5.70 -15.74
C ALA A 310 14.06 -5.80 -16.12
N GLU A 311 14.86 -6.41 -15.25
CA GLU A 311 16.31 -6.66 -15.42
C GLU A 311 16.64 -7.31 -16.77
N ALA A 312 15.72 -8.16 -17.26
CA ALA A 312 15.86 -8.87 -18.52
C ALA A 312 15.67 -8.01 -19.78
N GLU A 313 15.00 -6.85 -19.68
CA GLU A 313 14.75 -5.96 -20.83
C GLU A 313 15.54 -4.65 -20.74
N LEU A 314 15.36 -3.87 -19.67
CA LEU A 314 15.85 -2.48 -19.57
C LEU A 314 16.70 -2.20 -18.31
N VAL A 315 17.26 -3.23 -17.66
CA VAL A 315 18.24 -3.09 -16.56
C VAL A 315 17.74 -2.08 -15.49
N GLU A 316 16.55 -2.32 -14.94
CA GLU A 316 15.89 -1.51 -13.90
C GLU A 316 15.34 -0.14 -14.34
N GLY A 317 15.34 0.19 -15.64
CA GLY A 317 14.56 1.29 -16.20
C GLY A 317 15.00 2.67 -15.73
N TRP A 318 14.12 3.42 -15.06
CA TRP A 318 14.39 4.79 -14.63
C TRP A 318 15.29 4.89 -13.37
N TRP A 319 15.67 3.76 -12.79
CA TRP A 319 16.45 3.67 -11.55
C TRP A 319 17.96 3.53 -11.80
N THR A 320 18.35 3.07 -13.00
CA THR A 320 19.68 2.52 -13.30
C THR A 320 20.85 3.43 -12.92
N GLU A 321 20.69 4.75 -13.09
CA GLU A 321 21.76 5.72 -12.85
C GLU A 321 21.82 6.21 -11.40
N TYR A 322 20.84 5.87 -10.55
CA TYR A 322 20.80 6.31 -9.16
C TYR A 322 21.61 5.41 -8.24
N GLY A 323 22.52 6.01 -7.48
CA GLY A 323 23.32 5.35 -6.45
C GLY A 323 22.98 5.79 -5.02
N GLY A 324 23.59 5.10 -4.05
CA GLY A 324 23.60 5.48 -2.64
C GLY A 324 22.21 5.76 -2.04
N MET A 325 22.09 6.93 -1.40
CA MET A 325 20.87 7.33 -0.69
C MET A 325 19.69 7.63 -1.62
N ARG A 326 19.92 8.14 -2.84
CA ARG A 326 18.82 8.47 -3.77
C ARG A 326 18.10 7.24 -4.26
N PHE A 327 18.85 6.19 -4.61
CA PHE A 327 18.30 4.87 -4.87
C PHE A 327 17.50 4.37 -3.66
N GLY A 328 18.07 4.51 -2.46
CA GLY A 328 17.38 4.14 -1.22
C GLY A 328 16.06 4.89 -0.99
N LEU A 329 15.98 6.17 -1.36
CA LEU A 329 14.77 6.98 -1.29
C LEU A 329 13.71 6.56 -2.32
N LEU A 330 14.10 6.29 -3.56
CA LEU A 330 13.19 5.77 -4.59
C LEU A 330 12.62 4.41 -4.19
N PHE A 331 13.48 3.54 -3.66
CA PHE A 331 13.10 2.26 -3.09
C PHE A 331 12.12 2.42 -1.93
N ALA A 332 12.41 3.31 -0.99
CA ALA A 332 11.51 3.59 0.13
C ALA A 332 10.15 4.13 -0.35
N ALA A 333 10.14 5.02 -1.34
CA ALA A 333 8.92 5.61 -1.89
C ALA A 333 8.01 4.55 -2.52
N GLU A 334 8.56 3.63 -3.32
CA GLU A 334 7.79 2.53 -3.92
C GLU A 334 7.10 1.67 -2.83
N TYR A 335 7.83 1.30 -1.78
CA TYR A 335 7.27 0.52 -0.67
C TYR A 335 6.23 1.29 0.15
N MET A 336 6.47 2.58 0.40
CA MET A 336 5.51 3.45 1.07
C MET A 336 4.22 3.59 0.24
N ARG A 337 4.32 3.63 -1.10
CA ARG A 337 3.15 3.64 -2.01
C ARG A 337 2.37 2.33 -1.97
N VAL A 338 3.05 1.18 -1.99
CA VAL A 338 2.37 -0.12 -1.78
C VAL A 338 1.62 -0.10 -0.45
N TYR A 339 2.25 0.46 0.58
CA TYR A 339 1.62 0.50 1.89
C TYR A 339 0.41 1.43 1.92
N ALA A 340 0.53 2.64 1.34
CA ALA A 340 -0.58 3.56 1.15
C ALA A 340 -1.74 2.89 0.39
N ALA A 341 -1.45 2.17 -0.70
CA ALA A 341 -2.45 1.41 -1.46
C ALA A 341 -3.22 0.40 -0.59
N SER A 342 -2.49 -0.33 0.25
CA SER A 342 -3.05 -1.35 1.14
C SER A 342 -3.94 -0.72 2.22
N ILE A 343 -3.53 0.43 2.78
CA ILE A 343 -4.34 1.15 3.76
C ILE A 343 -5.57 1.77 3.09
N LEU A 344 -5.44 2.38 1.91
CA LEU A 344 -6.55 2.99 1.17
C LEU A 344 -7.60 1.94 0.79
N PHE A 345 -7.19 0.75 0.34
CA PHE A 345 -8.14 -0.33 0.09
C PHE A 345 -8.88 -0.77 1.36
N ALA A 346 -8.17 -0.86 2.49
CA ALA A 346 -8.81 -1.16 3.77
C ALA A 346 -9.85 -0.09 4.15
N HIS A 347 -9.55 1.19 3.91
CA HIS A 347 -10.45 2.32 4.21
C HIS A 347 -11.66 2.40 3.28
N PHE A 348 -11.48 2.18 1.99
CA PHE A 348 -12.56 2.35 1.01
C PHE A 348 -13.46 1.12 0.89
N PHE A 349 -12.92 -0.09 1.07
CA PHE A 349 -13.65 -1.32 0.76
C PHE A 349 -13.90 -2.19 1.99
N LEU A 350 -12.99 -2.22 2.97
CA LEU A 350 -13.06 -3.12 4.13
C LEU A 350 -13.43 -2.44 5.45
N GLY A 351 -13.94 -1.20 5.43
CA GLY A 351 -14.44 -0.52 6.62
C GLY A 351 -13.35 -0.03 7.59
N GLY A 352 -12.15 0.28 7.09
CA GLY A 352 -11.07 0.95 7.83
C GLY A 352 -10.76 0.31 9.19
N TRP A 353 -10.91 1.10 10.26
CA TRP A 353 -10.67 0.71 11.65
C TRP A 353 -11.80 -0.10 12.30
N HIS A 354 -12.94 -0.29 11.64
CA HIS A 354 -14.02 -1.10 12.20
C HIS A 354 -13.65 -2.59 12.19
N ALA A 355 -13.93 -3.29 13.29
CA ALA A 355 -13.65 -4.72 13.39
C ALA A 355 -14.48 -5.53 12.37
N PRO A 356 -13.93 -6.61 11.80
CA PRO A 356 -14.71 -7.56 11.00
C PRO A 356 -15.91 -8.09 11.79
N PHE A 357 -17.08 -8.06 11.17
CA PHE A 357 -18.35 -8.50 11.78
C PHE A 357 -18.64 -7.86 13.14
N ALA A 358 -18.23 -6.60 13.35
CA ALA A 358 -18.47 -5.87 14.60
C ALA A 358 -19.95 -5.94 15.04
N GLY A 359 -20.89 -5.94 14.09
CA GLY A 359 -22.31 -6.02 14.39
C GLY A 359 -22.80 -7.38 14.90
N SER A 360 -22.34 -8.49 14.30
CA SER A 360 -22.80 -9.84 14.65
C SER A 360 -22.01 -10.49 15.78
N ILE A 361 -20.70 -10.20 15.87
CA ILE A 361 -19.82 -10.73 16.94
C ILE A 361 -19.88 -9.81 18.17
N GLY A 362 -20.04 -8.49 17.96
CA GLY A 362 -20.19 -7.51 19.05
C GLY A 362 -21.47 -7.68 19.87
N SER A 363 -22.51 -8.30 19.31
CA SER A 363 -23.77 -8.58 20.03
C SER A 363 -23.71 -9.82 20.92
N ILE A 364 -22.62 -10.60 20.88
CA ILE A 364 -22.45 -11.79 21.72
C ILE A 364 -21.90 -11.35 23.09
N PRO A 365 -22.59 -11.63 24.22
CA PRO A 365 -22.10 -11.29 25.55
C PRO A 365 -20.70 -11.88 25.81
N TYR A 366 -19.81 -11.10 26.44
CA TYR A 366 -18.41 -11.43 26.78
C TYR A 366 -17.42 -11.55 25.60
N LEU A 367 -17.81 -12.13 24.46
CA LEU A 367 -16.95 -12.20 23.27
C LEU A 367 -16.93 -10.88 22.49
N GLY A 368 -18.07 -10.19 22.43
CA GLY A 368 -18.21 -8.90 21.76
C GLY A 368 -17.39 -7.79 22.44
N ASP A 369 -17.39 -7.75 23.78
CA ASP A 369 -16.64 -6.73 24.54
C ASP A 369 -15.13 -6.88 24.31
N VAL A 370 -14.61 -8.11 24.27
CA VAL A 370 -13.18 -8.37 24.00
C VAL A 370 -12.82 -8.03 22.55
N TRP A 371 -13.71 -8.33 21.60
CA TRP A 371 -13.50 -8.05 20.18
C TRP A 371 -13.50 -6.53 19.88
N LEU A 372 -14.38 -5.79 20.56
CA LEU A 372 -14.50 -4.33 20.47
C LEU A 372 -13.45 -3.59 21.30
N ALA A 373 -12.85 -4.23 22.31
CA ALA A 373 -11.76 -3.66 23.10
C ALA A 373 -10.43 -3.56 22.32
N ILE A 374 -10.30 -4.25 21.18
CA ILE A 374 -9.11 -4.15 20.32
C ILE A 374 -9.10 -2.76 19.66
N PRO A 375 -8.03 -1.95 19.84
CA PRO A 375 -7.93 -0.61 19.25
C PRO A 375 -8.14 -0.61 17.72
N GLY A 376 -8.88 0.38 17.22
CA GLY A 376 -9.22 0.48 15.78
C GLY A 376 -8.00 0.51 14.87
N ILE A 377 -6.90 1.13 15.33
CA ILE A 377 -5.61 1.14 14.65
C ILE A 377 -5.09 -0.27 14.33
N ILE A 378 -5.26 -1.24 15.24
CA ILE A 378 -4.76 -2.61 15.02
C ILE A 378 -5.53 -3.27 13.88
N TRP A 379 -6.84 -3.03 13.77
CA TRP A 379 -7.64 -3.56 12.67
C TRP A 379 -7.24 -2.97 11.32
N THR A 380 -7.02 -1.66 11.25
CA THR A 380 -6.51 -1.01 10.03
C THR A 380 -5.18 -1.63 9.60
N LEU A 381 -4.24 -1.79 10.54
CA LEU A 381 -2.92 -2.37 10.27
C LEU A 381 -2.98 -3.84 9.84
N LEU A 382 -3.78 -4.67 10.54
CA LEU A 382 -3.95 -6.08 10.19
C LEU A 382 -4.56 -6.26 8.81
N LYS A 383 -5.59 -5.47 8.46
CA LYS A 383 -6.19 -5.48 7.11
C LYS A 383 -5.17 -5.06 6.07
N ALA A 384 -4.44 -3.96 6.30
CA ALA A 384 -3.41 -3.49 5.39
C ALA A 384 -2.31 -4.55 5.15
N TRP A 385 -1.83 -5.22 6.21
CA TRP A 385 -0.84 -6.30 6.08
C TRP A 385 -1.40 -7.54 5.37
N PHE A 386 -2.65 -7.88 5.60
CA PHE A 386 -3.33 -8.96 4.90
C PHE A 386 -3.44 -8.66 3.39
N ILE A 387 -3.92 -7.47 3.03
CA ILE A 387 -4.02 -7.01 1.63
C ILE A 387 -2.64 -7.00 1.00
N PHE A 388 -1.63 -6.47 1.68
CA PHE A 388 -0.25 -6.48 1.19
C PHE A 388 0.22 -7.90 0.84
N THR A 389 0.00 -8.85 1.74
CA THR A 389 0.42 -10.25 1.55
C THR A 389 -0.31 -10.90 0.37
N VAL A 390 -1.64 -10.75 0.31
CA VAL A 390 -2.48 -11.42 -0.71
C VAL A 390 -2.34 -10.76 -2.08
N VAL A 391 -2.32 -9.44 -2.15
CA VAL A 391 -2.36 -8.71 -3.42
C VAL A 391 -0.95 -8.47 -3.96
N PHE A 392 -0.02 -7.99 -3.14
CA PHE A 392 1.29 -7.58 -3.65
C PHE A 392 2.33 -8.70 -3.57
N VAL A 393 2.36 -9.48 -2.47
CA VAL A 393 3.35 -10.56 -2.33
C VAL A 393 2.93 -11.82 -3.08
N TRP A 394 1.69 -12.26 -2.93
CA TRP A 394 1.23 -13.48 -3.61
C TRP A 394 1.13 -13.25 -5.12
N ALA A 395 0.49 -12.18 -5.61
CA ALA A 395 0.37 -11.95 -7.06
C ALA A 395 1.73 -11.95 -7.76
N ARG A 396 2.76 -11.36 -7.13
CA ARG A 396 4.16 -11.42 -7.59
C ARG A 396 4.70 -12.83 -7.78
N THR A 397 4.35 -13.76 -6.88
CA THR A 397 4.79 -15.17 -6.96
C THR A 397 3.94 -16.04 -7.88
N ALA A 398 2.68 -15.65 -8.13
CA ALA A 398 1.72 -16.46 -8.86
C ALA A 398 1.62 -16.08 -10.33
N LEU A 399 1.79 -14.80 -10.67
CA LEU A 399 1.54 -14.29 -12.01
C LEU A 399 2.85 -14.06 -12.80
N PRO A 400 2.89 -14.42 -14.09
CA PRO A 400 4.00 -14.05 -14.96
C PRO A 400 3.95 -12.56 -15.31
N ARG A 401 5.07 -12.03 -15.79
CA ARG A 401 5.15 -10.67 -16.33
C ARG A 401 4.38 -10.56 -17.65
N ILE A 402 3.82 -9.38 -17.91
CA ILE A 402 3.04 -9.06 -19.12
C ILE A 402 3.78 -7.99 -19.94
N ARG A 403 3.60 -7.97 -21.27
CA ARG A 403 4.21 -6.98 -22.18
C ARG A 403 3.52 -5.61 -22.11
N THR A 404 4.21 -4.52 -22.45
CA THR A 404 3.72 -3.13 -22.30
C THR A 404 2.46 -2.90 -23.08
N ASP A 405 2.43 -3.42 -24.29
CA ASP A 405 1.33 -3.17 -25.21
C ASP A 405 0.06 -3.86 -24.71
N GLN A 406 0.20 -5.05 -24.12
CA GLN A 406 -0.91 -5.79 -23.50
C GLN A 406 -1.39 -5.12 -22.22
N ILE A 407 -0.49 -4.54 -21.42
CA ILE A 407 -0.83 -3.77 -20.22
C ILE A 407 -1.65 -2.53 -20.63
N LEU A 408 -1.17 -1.75 -21.61
CA LEU A 408 -1.88 -0.58 -22.08
C LEU A 408 -3.22 -0.95 -22.71
N GLU A 409 -3.27 -2.01 -23.55
CA GLU A 409 -4.52 -2.48 -24.13
C GLU A 409 -5.52 -2.92 -23.04
N PHE A 410 -5.07 -3.64 -22.02
CA PHE A 410 -5.91 -4.04 -20.89
C PHE A 410 -6.46 -2.84 -20.10
N GLY A 411 -5.62 -1.84 -19.84
CA GLY A 411 -6.01 -0.58 -19.22
C GLY A 411 -7.12 0.15 -19.98
N TRP A 412 -6.92 0.37 -21.28
CA TRP A 412 -7.81 1.17 -22.10
C TRP A 412 -9.05 0.41 -22.58
N ARG A 413 -8.89 -0.85 -22.99
CA ARG A 413 -9.95 -1.64 -23.64
C ARG A 413 -10.84 -2.37 -22.62
N MET A 414 -10.31 -2.71 -21.45
CA MET A 414 -11.04 -3.50 -20.45
C MET A 414 -11.27 -2.73 -19.14
N LEU A 415 -10.22 -2.24 -18.49
CA LEU A 415 -10.35 -1.59 -17.17
C LEU A 415 -11.16 -0.30 -17.23
N LEU A 416 -10.92 0.56 -18.23
CA LEU A 416 -11.60 1.84 -18.34
C LEU A 416 -13.12 1.68 -18.53
N PRO A 417 -13.63 0.89 -19.51
CA PRO A 417 -15.07 0.65 -19.63
C PRO A 417 -15.69 0.02 -18.38
N LEU A 418 -15.00 -0.93 -17.74
CA LEU A 418 -15.47 -1.54 -16.49
C LEU A 418 -15.53 -0.54 -15.33
N ALA A 419 -14.59 0.40 -15.25
CA ALA A 419 -14.61 1.45 -14.24
C ALA A 419 -15.76 2.43 -14.44
N VAL A 420 -16.09 2.78 -15.70
CA VAL A 420 -17.29 3.57 -16.01
C VAL A 420 -18.56 2.81 -15.63
N LEU A 421 -18.66 1.52 -16.00
CA LEU A 421 -19.78 0.66 -15.62
C LEU A 421 -19.95 0.64 -14.10
N GLN A 422 -18.84 0.53 -13.37
CA GLN A 422 -18.84 0.53 -11.92
C GLN A 422 -19.43 1.81 -11.32
N VAL A 423 -19.07 2.98 -11.86
CA VAL A 423 -19.65 4.27 -11.43
C VAL A 423 -21.16 4.28 -11.66
N VAL A 424 -21.63 3.80 -12.81
CA VAL A 424 -23.07 3.70 -13.09
C VAL A 424 -23.76 2.77 -12.09
N LEU A 425 -23.16 1.62 -11.77
CA LEU A 425 -23.69 0.69 -10.76
C LEU A 425 -23.75 1.34 -9.37
N SER A 426 -22.74 2.11 -8.96
CA SER A 426 -22.76 2.87 -7.70
C SER A 426 -23.94 3.83 -7.63
N ILE A 427 -24.22 4.55 -8.71
CA ILE A 427 -25.37 5.48 -8.79
C ILE A 427 -26.68 4.70 -8.66
N VAL A 428 -26.82 3.57 -9.36
CA VAL A 428 -28.03 2.73 -9.30
C VAL A 428 -28.23 2.18 -7.89
N TYR A 429 -27.19 1.66 -7.24
CA TYR A 429 -27.27 1.17 -5.86
C TYR A 429 -27.71 2.26 -4.89
N ARG A 430 -27.10 3.45 -4.98
CA ARG A 430 -27.42 4.56 -4.08
C ARG A 430 -28.83 5.13 -4.29
N LEU A 431 -29.37 5.12 -5.51
CA LEU A 431 -30.69 5.71 -5.80
C LEU A 431 -31.86 4.76 -5.53
N TYR A 432 -31.71 3.47 -5.87
CA TYR A 432 -32.84 2.54 -5.86
C TYR A 432 -32.84 1.54 -4.70
N PHE A 433 -31.68 1.22 -4.15
CA PHE A 433 -31.54 0.14 -3.17
C PHE A 433 -31.09 0.59 -1.78
N PHE A 434 -30.77 1.88 -1.61
CA PHE A 434 -30.31 2.42 -0.35
C PHE A 434 -31.48 2.96 0.48
N ASP A 435 -31.71 2.38 1.66
CA ASP A 435 -32.70 2.87 2.63
C ASP A 435 -32.02 3.72 3.72
N VAL A 436 -32.40 5.01 3.75
CA VAL A 436 -31.89 5.99 4.72
C VAL A 436 -32.48 5.74 6.12
N SER A 437 -33.68 5.19 6.21
CA SER A 437 -34.41 5.05 7.48
C SER A 437 -33.80 4.02 8.44
N THR A 438 -33.03 3.08 7.90
CA THR A 438 -32.38 1.99 8.64
C THR A 438 -30.89 2.24 8.92
N LEU A 439 -30.39 3.44 8.64
CA LEU A 439 -29.06 3.89 9.07
C LEU A 439 -29.02 3.94 10.60
N SER A 440 -27.99 3.31 11.18
CA SER A 440 -27.83 3.28 12.63
C SER A 440 -26.35 3.31 13.02
N ASP A 441 -25.99 4.25 13.90
CA ASP A 441 -24.65 4.37 14.49
C ASP A 441 -24.50 3.55 15.79
N THR A 442 -25.30 2.49 15.95
CA THR A 442 -25.16 1.55 17.05
C THR A 442 -24.00 0.57 16.81
N VAL A 443 -23.51 -0.10 17.86
CA VAL A 443 -22.47 -1.14 17.75
C VAL A 443 -22.81 -2.24 16.72
N ALA A 444 -24.10 -2.52 16.55
CA ALA A 444 -24.63 -3.46 15.56
C ALA A 444 -24.45 -3.00 14.09
N GLY A 445 -24.24 -1.71 13.85
CA GLY A 445 -24.42 -1.07 12.53
C GLY A 445 -25.89 -0.91 12.14
N GLY A 446 -26.13 -0.31 10.97
CA GLY A 446 -27.46 -0.23 10.35
C GLY A 446 -27.75 -1.40 9.39
N TRP A 447 -28.88 -1.33 8.69
CA TRP A 447 -29.35 -2.36 7.76
C TRP A 447 -29.83 -1.74 6.45
N SER A 448 -29.12 -0.71 5.99
CA SER A 448 -29.50 0.13 4.84
C SER A 448 -29.50 -0.58 3.49
N TRP A 449 -28.97 -1.80 3.42
CA TRP A 449 -28.81 -2.60 2.20
C TRP A 449 -29.65 -3.89 2.22
N ASP A 450 -30.63 -3.97 3.11
CA ASP A 450 -31.54 -5.10 3.19
C ASP A 450 -32.49 -5.13 2.00
N LEU A 451 -32.67 -6.32 1.42
CA LEU A 451 -33.52 -6.49 0.25
C LEU A 451 -34.91 -6.90 0.70
N THR A 452 -35.90 -6.03 0.52
CA THR A 452 -37.31 -6.35 0.81
C THR A 452 -38.03 -6.76 -0.48
N ILE A 453 -38.31 -8.05 -0.64
CA ILE A 453 -39.07 -8.60 -1.78
C ILE A 453 -40.43 -9.04 -1.26
N GLN A 454 -41.51 -8.45 -1.77
CA GLN A 454 -42.90 -8.84 -1.46
C GLN A 454 -43.20 -8.94 0.05
N GLY A 455 -42.63 -8.04 0.87
CA GLY A 455 -42.84 -8.00 2.32
C GLY A 455 -41.93 -8.95 3.12
N PHE A 456 -41.04 -9.70 2.47
CA PHE A 456 -39.97 -10.45 3.14
C PHE A 456 -38.65 -9.67 3.03
N THR A 457 -38.12 -9.24 4.18
CA THR A 457 -36.83 -8.55 4.26
C THR A 457 -35.73 -9.57 4.47
N ILE A 458 -34.78 -9.64 3.54
CA ILE A 458 -33.57 -10.47 3.63
C ILE A 458 -32.45 -9.59 4.17
N PRO A 459 -31.97 -9.85 5.42
CA PRO A 459 -30.81 -9.16 5.94
C PRO A 459 -29.59 -9.38 5.05
N TRP A 460 -28.86 -8.31 4.71
CA TRP A 460 -27.72 -8.36 3.78
C TRP A 460 -28.06 -8.91 2.38
N GLY A 461 -29.34 -8.85 2.00
CA GLY A 461 -29.82 -9.42 0.73
C GLY A 461 -29.10 -8.85 -0.49
N LEU A 462 -28.96 -7.51 -0.58
CA LEU A 462 -28.29 -6.88 -1.72
C LEU A 462 -26.80 -7.24 -1.79
N PRO A 463 -25.98 -7.07 -0.72
CA PRO A 463 -24.57 -7.46 -0.72
C PRO A 463 -24.32 -8.92 -1.11
N LEU A 464 -25.19 -9.84 -0.67
CA LEU A 464 -25.07 -11.26 -1.00
C LEU A 464 -25.36 -11.50 -2.49
N VAL A 465 -26.43 -10.91 -3.02
CA VAL A 465 -26.80 -11.06 -4.44
C VAL A 465 -25.72 -10.46 -5.34
N THR A 466 -25.22 -9.27 -5.02
CA THR A 466 -24.16 -8.61 -5.80
C THR A 466 -22.86 -9.42 -5.77
N THR A 467 -22.46 -9.90 -4.59
CA THR A 467 -21.25 -10.72 -4.46
C THR A 467 -21.38 -12.02 -5.24
N MET A 468 -22.52 -12.71 -5.13
CA MET A 468 -22.76 -13.97 -5.84
C MET A 468 -22.82 -13.76 -7.36
N PHE A 469 -23.43 -12.66 -7.83
CA PHE A 469 -23.45 -12.31 -9.24
C PHE A 469 -22.03 -12.11 -9.79
N TRP A 470 -21.19 -11.32 -9.10
CA TRP A 470 -19.82 -11.08 -9.54
C TRP A 470 -18.93 -12.31 -9.43
N LEU A 471 -19.12 -13.15 -8.40
CA LEU A 471 -18.44 -14.44 -8.30
C LEU A 471 -18.85 -15.38 -9.44
N ALA A 472 -20.14 -15.44 -9.80
CA ALA A 472 -20.61 -16.22 -10.93
C ALA A 472 -20.02 -15.70 -12.25
N ALA A 473 -20.04 -14.39 -12.47
CA ALA A 473 -19.42 -13.76 -13.62
C ALA A 473 -17.92 -14.07 -13.70
N PHE A 474 -17.22 -13.99 -12.58
CA PHE A 474 -15.80 -14.35 -12.48
C PHE A 474 -15.57 -15.84 -12.79
N MET A 475 -16.39 -16.75 -12.26
CA MET A 475 -16.29 -18.19 -12.55
C MET A 475 -16.57 -18.50 -14.02
N VAL A 476 -17.50 -17.79 -14.65
CA VAL A 476 -17.76 -17.89 -16.10
C VAL A 476 -16.55 -17.38 -16.90
N MET A 477 -15.96 -16.24 -16.52
CA MET A 477 -14.73 -15.74 -17.15
C MET A 477 -13.54 -16.66 -16.97
N MET A 478 -13.44 -17.36 -15.83
CA MET A 478 -12.39 -18.38 -15.62
C MET A 478 -12.62 -19.66 -16.42
N LYS A 479 -13.87 -19.97 -16.79
CA LYS A 479 -14.23 -21.15 -17.55
C LYS A 479 -13.92 -20.90 -19.03
N ASP A 480 -12.64 -20.96 -19.35
CA ASP A 480 -12.13 -20.74 -20.68
C ASP A 480 -12.26 -22.02 -21.53
N GLU A 481 -13.40 -22.19 -22.22
CA GLU A 481 -13.69 -23.38 -23.03
C GLU A 481 -13.04 -23.34 -24.43
N ASN A 482 -12.61 -22.16 -24.92
CA ASN A 482 -12.15 -21.95 -26.30
C ASN A 482 -10.66 -21.60 -26.40
N ILE A 483 -9.80 -22.28 -25.63
CA ILE A 483 -8.34 -22.00 -25.58
C ILE A 483 -7.65 -22.13 -26.95
N GLU A 484 -8.20 -22.94 -27.86
CA GLU A 484 -7.58 -23.27 -29.14
C GLU A 484 -8.16 -22.53 -30.36
N GLU A 485 -9.35 -21.92 -30.27
CA GLU A 485 -10.07 -21.37 -31.45
C GLU A 485 -9.90 -19.87 -31.68
N ASP A 486 -9.48 -19.10 -30.66
CA ASP A 486 -9.51 -17.64 -30.73
C ASP A 486 -8.10 -17.06 -30.94
N GLU A 487 -7.73 -16.82 -32.20
CA GLU A 487 -6.47 -16.19 -32.60
C GLU A 487 -6.38 -14.71 -32.17
N GLU A 488 -7.50 -14.06 -31.78
CA GLU A 488 -7.56 -12.66 -31.32
C GLU A 488 -7.46 -12.50 -29.79
N ARG A 489 -6.87 -13.46 -29.08
CA ARG A 489 -6.67 -13.33 -27.63
C ARG A 489 -5.64 -12.26 -27.29
N MET A 490 -6.01 -11.33 -26.40
CA MET A 490 -5.07 -10.35 -25.82
C MET A 490 -3.88 -11.02 -25.07
N TYR A 491 -4.06 -12.26 -24.59
CA TYR A 491 -3.05 -13.01 -23.83
C TYR A 491 -2.80 -14.41 -24.44
N HIS A 492 -1.75 -14.56 -25.25
CA HIS A 492 -1.18 -15.88 -25.54
C HIS A 492 -0.19 -16.25 -24.44
N THR A 493 -0.63 -17.07 -23.47
CA THR A 493 0.25 -17.63 -22.43
C THR A 493 0.97 -18.90 -22.87
N ARG A 494 0.68 -19.38 -24.09
CA ARG A 494 1.37 -20.49 -24.74
C ARG A 494 1.91 -20.02 -26.08
N THR A 495 3.23 -19.99 -26.22
CA THR A 495 3.82 -20.33 -27.52
C THR A 495 3.77 -21.86 -27.61
N MET A 496 3.11 -22.40 -28.64
CA MET A 496 3.07 -23.87 -28.88
C MET A 496 4.49 -24.45 -29.03
N THR A 497 5.45 -23.60 -29.38
CA THR A 497 6.88 -23.87 -29.43
C THR A 497 7.62 -23.07 -28.34
N PRO A 498 8.58 -23.67 -27.61
CA PRO A 498 9.41 -22.93 -26.66
C PRO A 498 10.18 -21.80 -27.36
N ALA A 499 10.22 -20.61 -26.75
CA ALA A 499 11.06 -19.51 -27.20
C ALA A 499 12.53 -19.96 -27.25
N GLY A 500 13.12 -20.00 -28.45
CA GLY A 500 14.48 -20.49 -28.69
C GLY A 500 14.60 -21.54 -29.82
N THR A 501 13.50 -21.97 -30.43
CA THR A 501 13.51 -22.95 -31.54
C THR A 501 13.57 -22.32 -32.94
N HIS A 502 13.35 -21.00 -33.07
CA HIS A 502 13.57 -20.30 -34.33
C HIS A 502 15.06 -20.18 -34.63
N THR A 503 15.53 -20.98 -35.59
CA THR A 503 16.77 -20.70 -36.31
C THR A 503 16.43 -19.80 -37.49
N ALA A 504 16.98 -18.59 -37.53
CA ALA A 504 16.76 -17.69 -38.65
C ALA A 504 17.19 -18.36 -39.97
N GLY A 505 16.27 -18.46 -40.94
CA GLY A 505 16.51 -19.05 -42.25
C GLY A 505 16.13 -20.53 -42.42
N LYS A 506 15.30 -21.11 -41.54
CA LYS A 506 14.77 -22.47 -41.69
C LYS A 506 13.24 -22.59 -41.77
N GLU A 507 12.56 -21.49 -41.99
CA GLU A 507 11.18 -21.46 -42.50
C GLU A 507 11.11 -20.54 -43.72
#